data_AF-A0AAJ0CDL4-F1
#
_entry.id   AF-A0AAJ0CDL4-F1
#
_cell.length_a   1.000
_cell.length_b   1.000
_cell.length_c   1.000
_cell.angle_alpha   90.00
_cell.angle_beta   90.00
_cell.angle_gamma   90.00
#
_symmetry.space_group_name_H-M   'P 1'
#
loop_
_entity.id
_entity.type
_entity.pdbx_description
1 polymer ?
#
loop_
_entity_poly.entity_id
_entity_poly.type
_entity_poly.pdbx_seq_one_letter_code
_entity_poly.pdbx_strand_id
1 'polypeptide(L)' 'MDAPSVPQISKDADLPTISVSQLMAGNAAAEAQLLDASTDLGFFYVDVRDHPGGLVDKITTVSSSALEFYNLPQGEKDA' A
#
# COMPACT_ATOMS: atom_id res chain seq x y z
N MET A 1 -15.19 -8.09 40.86
CA MET A 1 -14.31 -7.25 40.03
C MET A 1 -14.27 -7.91 38.68
N ASP A 2 -15.08 -7.43 37.74
CA ASP A 2 -15.10 -7.94 36.37
C ASP A 2 -13.79 -7.58 35.68
N ALA A 3 -13.14 -8.57 35.08
CA ALA A 3 -11.96 -8.37 34.27
C ALA A 3 -12.33 -7.49 33.05
N PRO A 4 -11.47 -6.55 32.62
CA PRO A 4 -11.73 -5.79 31.41
C PRO A 4 -11.87 -6.75 30.23
N SER A 5 -13.02 -6.70 29.58
CA SER A 5 -13.31 -7.46 28.36
C SER A 5 -12.26 -7.09 27.31
N VAL A 6 -11.41 -8.05 26.95
CA VAL A 6 -10.50 -7.93 25.81
C VAL A 6 -11.39 -7.65 24.58
N PRO A 7 -11.16 -6.57 23.82
CA PRO A 7 -11.92 -6.32 22.61
C PRO A 7 -11.83 -7.54 21.70
N GLN A 8 -12.99 -7.95 21.19
CA GLN A 8 -13.16 -9.10 20.30
C GLN A 8 -12.14 -9.08 19.17
N ILE A 9 -11.68 -10.27 18.79
CA ILE A 9 -10.87 -10.55 17.59
C ILE A 9 -11.35 -9.64 16.46
N SER A 10 -10.53 -8.65 16.10
CA SER A 10 -10.78 -7.82 14.92
C SER A 10 -10.86 -8.78 13.75
N LYS A 11 -12.02 -8.86 13.09
CA LYS A 11 -12.06 -9.35 11.72
C LYS A 11 -11.06 -8.50 10.96
N ASP A 12 -10.18 -9.11 10.16
CA ASP A 12 -9.32 -8.37 9.26
C ASP A 12 -10.21 -7.39 8.48
N ALA A 13 -9.83 -6.11 8.48
CA ALA A 13 -10.60 -5.10 7.77
C ALA A 13 -10.39 -5.33 6.27
N ASP A 14 -11.48 -5.47 5.51
CA ASP A 14 -11.42 -5.61 4.06
C ASP A 14 -10.98 -4.28 3.44
N LEU A 15 -9.69 -4.16 3.11
CA LEU A 15 -9.14 -2.96 2.51
C LEU A 15 -9.48 -2.91 1.01
N PRO A 16 -10.09 -1.80 0.51
CA PRO A 16 -10.38 -1.68 -0.90
C PRO A 16 -9.08 -1.58 -1.71
N THR A 17 -9.10 -2.14 -2.92
CA THR A 17 -8.05 -1.98 -3.92
C THR A 17 -8.57 -1.09 -5.04
N ILE A 18 -7.85 -0.02 -5.35
CA ILE A 18 -8.26 1.02 -6.30
C ILE A 18 -7.25 1.05 -7.45
N SER A 19 -7.73 1.01 -8.69
CA SER A 19 -6.90 1.04 -9.89
C SER A 19 -6.22 2.40 -10.07
N VAL A 20 -4.90 2.42 -10.26
CA VAL A 20 -4.19 3.67 -10.55
C VAL A 20 -4.54 4.21 -11.94
N SER A 21 -4.79 3.34 -12.92
CA SER A 21 -5.16 3.78 -14.27
C SER A 21 -6.51 4.52 -14.27
N GLN A 22 -7.49 4.05 -13.50
CA GLN A 22 -8.80 4.69 -13.37
C GLN A 22 -8.69 6.04 -12.66
N LEU A 23 -7.86 6.14 -11.60
CA LEU A 23 -7.60 7.42 -10.93
C LEU A 23 -6.93 8.42 -11.87
N MET A 24 -5.91 8.00 -12.64
CA MET A 24 -5.25 8.86 -13.62
C MET A 24 -6.18 9.31 -14.76
N ALA A 25 -7.19 8.50 -15.08
CA ALA A 25 -8.21 8.83 -16.08
C ALA A 25 -9.33 9.75 -15.54
N GLY A 26 -9.30 10.13 -14.26
CA GLY A 26 -10.36 10.93 -13.63
C GLY A 26 -11.70 10.18 -13.54
N ASN A 27 -11.64 8.86 -13.33
CA ASN A 27 -12.85 8.06 -13.20
C ASN A 27 -13.57 8.41 -11.88
N ALA A 28 -14.78 8.97 -12.00
CA ALA A 28 -15.56 9.43 -10.85
C ALA A 28 -15.87 8.32 -9.82
N ALA A 29 -16.02 7.06 -10.24
CA ALA A 29 -16.26 5.95 -9.32
C ALA A 29 -15.00 5.59 -8.53
N ALA A 30 -13.83 5.60 -9.19
CA ALA A 30 -12.55 5.38 -8.52
C ALA A 30 -12.21 6.52 -7.55
N GLU A 31 -12.50 7.77 -7.91
CA GLU A 31 -12.32 8.93 -7.02
C GLU A 31 -13.26 8.87 -5.81
N ALA A 32 -14.53 8.48 -6.00
CA ALA A 32 -15.46 8.29 -4.91
C ALA A 32 -15.01 7.17 -3.95
N GLN A 33 -14.52 6.06 -4.50
CA GLN A 33 -13.96 4.95 -3.71
C GLN A 33 -12.71 5.38 -2.93
N LEU A 34 -11.85 6.22 -3.52
CA LEU A 34 -10.68 6.77 -2.84
C LEU A 34 -11.09 7.68 -1.68
N LEU A 35 -12.07 8.56 -1.88
CA LEU A 35 -12.57 9.44 -0.83
C LEU A 35 -13.21 8.63 0.32
N ASP A 36 -14.03 7.64 0.00
CA ASP A 36 -14.67 6.75 0.96
C ASP A 36 -13.62 6.00 1.79
N ALA A 37 -12.66 5.34 1.13
CA ALA A 37 -11.58 4.62 1.79
C ALA A 37 -10.68 5.53 2.65
N SER A 38 -10.49 6.79 2.23
CA SER A 38 -9.74 7.80 2.98
C SER A 38 -10.46 8.29 4.24
N THR A 39 -11.79 8.22 4.26
CA THR A 39 -12.63 8.74 5.36
C THR A 39 -13.17 7.66 6.29
N ASP A 40 -13.23 6.40 5.83
CA ASP A 40 -13.62 5.25 6.64
C ASP A 40 -12.44 4.73 7.48
N LEU A 41 -11.62 3.83 6.93
CA LEU A 41 -10.47 3.24 7.63
C LEU A 41 -9.18 4.06 7.49
N GLY A 42 -9.07 4.87 6.43
CA GLY A 42 -7.83 5.56 6.06
C GLY A 42 -6.75 4.64 5.48
N PHE A 43 -7.08 3.36 5.23
CA PHE A 43 -6.20 2.35 4.63
C PHE A 43 -6.84 1.77 3.37
N PHE A 44 -6.02 1.62 2.33
CA PHE A 44 -6.41 1.04 1.04
C PHE A 44 -5.18 0.63 0.25
N TYR A 45 -5.38 -0.21 -0.77
CA TYR A 45 -4.36 -0.52 -1.75
C TYR A 45 -4.58 0.27 -3.03
N VAL A 46 -3.50 0.75 -3.64
CA VAL A 46 -3.50 1.23 -5.01
C VAL A 46 -2.92 0.13 -5.90
N ASP A 47 -3.72 -0.39 -6.83
CA ASP A 47 -3.25 -1.34 -7.82
C ASP A 47 -2.48 -0.59 -8.90
N VAL A 48 -1.18 -0.87 -8.99
CA VAL A 48 -0.26 -0.26 -9.93
C VAL A 48 0.02 -1.13 -11.16
N ARG A 49 -0.57 -2.32 -11.24
CA ARG A 49 -0.34 -3.27 -12.33
C ARG A 49 -0.86 -2.76 -13.68
N ASP A 50 -1.86 -1.89 -13.65
CA ASP A 50 -2.42 -1.24 -14.83
C ASP A 50 -1.85 0.17 -15.09
N HIS A 51 -0.77 0.55 -14.38
CA HIS A 51 -0.12 1.83 -14.60
C HIS A 51 0.45 1.93 -16.03
N PRO A 52 0.12 2.98 -16.82
CA PRO A 52 0.49 3.07 -18.24
C PRO A 52 2.00 3.13 -18.48
N GLY A 53 2.77 3.59 -17.49
CA GLY A 53 4.24 3.66 -17.54
C GLY A 53 4.99 2.42 -17.04
N GLY A 54 4.31 1.28 -16.82
CA GLY A 54 4.96 0.02 -16.40
C GLY A 54 5.69 0.14 -15.06
N LEU A 55 4.97 0.51 -14.00
CA LEU A 55 5.58 0.82 -12.70
C LEU A 55 6.13 -0.42 -11.97
N VAL A 56 5.57 -1.61 -12.25
CA VAL A 56 5.92 -2.87 -11.59
C VAL A 56 7.41 -3.21 -11.75
N ASP A 57 7.98 -3.02 -12.94
CA ASP A 57 9.39 -3.32 -13.18
C ASP A 57 10.31 -2.37 -12.40
N LYS A 58 9.93 -1.09 -12.33
CA LYS A 58 10.66 -0.08 -11.55
C LYS A 58 10.63 -0.38 -10.04
N ILE A 59 9.46 -0.78 -9.53
CA ILE A 59 9.33 -1.22 -8.13
C ILE A 59 10.24 -2.41 -7.87
N THR A 60 10.28 -3.37 -8.79
CA THR A 60 11.13 -4.56 -8.68
C THR A 60 12.61 -4.18 -8.66
N THR A 61 13.06 -3.31 -9.57
CA THR A 61 14.45 -2.83 -9.60
C THR A 61 14.83 -2.12 -8.30
N VAL A 62 14.01 -1.18 -7.82
CA VAL A 62 14.29 -0.44 -6.58
C VAL A 62 14.30 -1.37 -5.38
N SER A 63 13.37 -2.32 -5.31
CA SER A 63 13.31 -3.30 -4.22
C SER A 63 14.55 -4.19 -4.19
N SER A 64 15.01 -4.67 -5.36
CA SER A 64 16.24 -5.46 -5.47
C SER A 64 17.48 -4.65 -5.05
N SER A 65 17.61 -3.41 -5.54
CA SER A 65 18.74 -2.55 -5.14
C SER A 65 18.73 -2.22 -3.64
N ALA A 66 17.55 -2.02 -3.05
CA ALA A 66 17.43 -1.83 -1.62
C ALA A 66 17.87 -3.08 -0.85
N LEU A 67 17.47 -4.26 -1.29
CA LEU A 67 17.91 -5.53 -0.69
C LEU A 67 19.43 -5.73 -0.81
N GLU A 68 20.02 -5.40 -1.96
CA GLU A 68 21.48 -5.41 -2.14
C GLU A 68 22.17 -4.48 -1.15
N PHE A 69 21.67 -3.25 -0.99
CA PHE A 69 22.19 -2.30 0.00
C PHE A 69 22.08 -2.86 1.44
N TYR A 70 20.93 -3.41 1.81
CA TYR A 70 20.74 -3.99 3.14
C TYR A 70 21.60 -5.24 3.41
N ASN A 71 22.15 -5.86 2.37
CA ASN A 71 23.09 -6.98 2.49
C ASN A 71 24.55 -6.53 2.65
N LEU A 72 24.88 -5.25 2.45
CA LEU A 72 26.24 -4.75 2.64
C LEU A 72 26.69 -4.83 4.12
N PRO A 73 28.00 -4.93 4.39
CA PRO A 73 28.55 -4.75 5.72
C PRO A 73 28.16 -3.38 6.31
N GLN A 74 27.95 -3.30 7.62
CA GLN A 74 27.53 -2.05 8.27
C GLN A 74 28.49 -0.89 7.98
N GLY A 75 29.80 -1.14 7.98
CA GLY A 75 30.80 -0.12 7.67
C GLY A 75 30.77 0.41 6.23
N GLU A 76 30.18 -0.33 5.29
CA GLU A 76 29.94 0.15 3.91
C GLU A 76 28.61 0.92 3.79
N LYS A 77 27.65 0.65 4.69
CA LYS A 77 26.37 1.39 4.76
C LYS A 77 26.51 2.76 5.42
N ASP A 78 27.46 2.88 6.36
CA ASP A 78 27.70 4.10 7.14
C ASP A 78 28.65 5.10 6.44
N ALA A 79 29.29 4.70 5.33
CA ALA A 79 30.24 5.49 4.55
C ALA A 79 29.55 6.39 3.52
#